data_AF-A5IJ16-F1
#
_entry.id   AF-A5IJ16-F1
#
_cell.length_a   1.000
_cell.length_b   1.000
_cell.length_c   1.000
_cell.angle_alpha   90.00
_cell.angle_beta   90.00
_cell.angle_gamma   90.00
#
_symmetry.space_group_name_H-M   'P 1'
#
loop_
_entity.id
_entity.type
_entity.pdbx_description
1 polymer ?
#
loop_
_entity_poly.entity_id
_entity_poly.type
_entity_poly.pdbx_seq_one_letter_code
_entity_poly.pdbx_strand_id
1 'polypeptide(L)'
;MSWYPGHIEKAKRQIRDLLKLVNTVVEVRDARAPFATSAYGVDFSRKETIILLNKVDIADEETTKKWVEFFKKQGKRVITTHKDEPRKVLLKKLSFDRLARVLIVGVPNTGKSTIINKLKGKRASSVGAQPGVTKGIQWFSLENGVKILDTPGILYKNIFSEDLAAKLLLVGSLPVERIEDQRIFERAFEIFAQNVRIASSFSEFFEDFARKRGLLKKGGVPDIERALMLFFTEVAQGKAGCVSFERPEDITPVQQEQNQGV
;
A
#
# COMPACT_ATOMS: atom_id res chain seq x y z
N MET A 1 3.82 23.35 -6.73
CA MET A 1 2.88 22.29 -7.19
C MET A 1 3.44 21.60 -8.43
N SER A 2 4.00 20.40 -8.29
CA SER A 2 3.99 19.40 -9.37
C SER A 2 4.31 18.03 -8.77
N TRP A 3 3.29 17.39 -8.20
CA TRP A 3 3.41 16.02 -7.68
C TRP A 3 3.11 15.03 -8.82
N TYR A 4 4.06 14.93 -9.75
CA TYR A 4 4.26 13.87 -10.76
C TYR A 4 3.19 13.63 -11.87
N PRO A 5 2.74 14.63 -12.64
CA PRO A 5 1.76 14.41 -13.71
C PRO A 5 2.22 13.42 -14.81
N GLY A 6 3.49 13.48 -15.25
CA GLY A 6 3.96 12.66 -16.39
C GLY A 6 4.16 11.17 -16.10
N HIS A 7 4.68 10.82 -14.91
CA HIS A 7 4.90 9.41 -14.53
C HIS A 7 3.59 8.71 -14.15
N ILE A 8 2.63 9.45 -13.57
CA ILE A 8 1.31 8.93 -13.18
C ILE A 8 0.49 8.59 -14.42
N GLU A 9 0.44 9.46 -15.44
CA GLU A 9 -0.30 9.17 -16.67
C GLU A 9 0.28 7.97 -17.44
N LYS A 10 1.62 7.85 -17.47
CA LYS A 10 2.29 6.66 -18.04
C LYS A 10 1.91 5.39 -17.27
N ALA A 11 1.95 5.45 -15.94
CA ALA A 11 1.55 4.36 -15.05
C ALA A 11 0.08 3.95 -15.26
N LYS A 12 -0.85 4.91 -15.32
CA LYS A 12 -2.27 4.67 -15.59
C LYS A 12 -2.50 4.06 -16.98
N ARG A 13 -1.80 4.54 -18.00
CA ARG A 13 -1.87 3.97 -19.36
C ARG A 13 -1.38 2.52 -19.38
N GLN A 14 -0.25 2.25 -18.73
CA GLN A 14 0.28 0.89 -18.60
C GLN A 14 -0.72 -0.03 -17.88
N ILE A 15 -1.34 0.41 -16.78
CA ILE A 15 -2.36 -0.40 -16.10
C ILE A 15 -3.56 -0.65 -17.02
N ARG A 16 -4.05 0.35 -17.74
CA ARG A 16 -5.17 0.18 -18.71
C ARG A 16 -4.86 -0.87 -19.76
N ASP A 17 -3.63 -0.91 -20.27
CA ASP A 17 -3.21 -1.92 -21.24
C ASP A 17 -3.09 -3.31 -20.60
N LEU A 18 -2.57 -3.40 -19.38
CA LEU A 18 -2.51 -4.66 -18.61
C LEU A 18 -3.91 -5.21 -18.28
N LEU A 19 -4.86 -4.34 -17.95
CA LEU A 19 -6.25 -4.70 -17.66
C LEU A 19 -6.94 -5.37 -18.85
N LYS A 20 -6.50 -5.14 -20.08
CA LYS A 20 -7.03 -5.84 -21.27
C LYS A 20 -6.66 -7.33 -21.28
N LEU A 21 -5.60 -7.73 -20.58
CA LEU A 21 -5.05 -9.09 -20.59
C LEU A 21 -5.59 -10.00 -19.47
N VAL A 22 -6.35 -9.42 -18.54
CA VAL A 22 -6.80 -10.07 -17.29
C VAL A 22 -8.31 -10.00 -17.13
N ASN A 23 -8.87 -10.93 -16.35
CA ASN A 23 -10.27 -10.92 -15.93
C ASN A 23 -10.44 -10.71 -14.41
N THR A 24 -9.35 -10.86 -13.64
CA THR A 24 -9.33 -10.72 -12.19
C THR A 24 -8.25 -9.72 -11.76
N VAL A 25 -8.54 -8.89 -10.76
CA VAL A 25 -7.61 -7.94 -10.14
C VAL A 25 -7.49 -8.26 -8.65
N VAL A 26 -6.26 -8.36 -8.15
CA VAL A 26 -5.97 -8.34 -6.71
C VAL A 26 -5.36 -7.00 -6.38
N GLU A 27 -6.14 -6.17 -5.68
CA GLU A 27 -5.74 -4.84 -5.26
C GLU A 27 -5.09 -4.91 -3.86
N VAL A 28 -3.77 -4.85 -3.82
CA VAL A 28 -2.97 -4.95 -2.59
C VAL A 28 -2.88 -3.59 -1.92
N ARG A 29 -3.53 -3.46 -0.78
CA ARG A 29 -3.56 -2.28 0.09
C ARG A 29 -2.81 -2.56 1.40
N ASP A 30 -2.34 -1.51 2.07
CA ASP A 30 -1.81 -1.63 3.44
C ASP A 30 -2.99 -1.56 4.41
N ALA A 31 -3.14 -2.56 5.29
CA ALA A 31 -4.26 -2.65 6.23
C ALA A 31 -4.31 -1.47 7.22
N ARG A 32 -3.19 -0.79 7.43
CA ARG A 32 -3.10 0.39 8.30
C ARG A 32 -3.70 1.65 7.67
N ALA A 33 -3.76 1.72 6.34
CA ALA A 33 -4.36 2.85 5.63
C ALA A 33 -5.05 2.40 4.32
N PRO A 34 -6.18 1.67 4.40
CA PRO A 34 -6.82 1.05 3.23
C PRO A 34 -7.42 2.01 2.20
N PHE A 35 -7.69 3.26 2.57
CA PHE A 35 -8.13 4.29 1.61
C PHE A 35 -6.91 5.00 1.03
N ALA A 36 -5.99 5.44 1.88
CA ALA A 36 -4.74 6.07 1.45
C ALA A 36 -3.88 5.18 0.55
N THR A 37 -4.06 3.85 0.56
CA THR A 37 -3.34 2.91 -0.32
C THR A 37 -4.18 2.28 -1.44
N SER A 38 -5.45 2.67 -1.60
CA SER A 38 -6.32 2.21 -2.69
C SER A 38 -5.83 2.58 -4.09
N ALA A 39 -6.37 1.99 -5.15
CA ALA A 39 -6.08 2.27 -6.55
C ALA A 39 -6.90 3.40 -7.17
N TYR A 40 -6.85 4.58 -6.56
CA TYR A 40 -7.58 5.76 -7.04
C TYR A 40 -7.36 6.05 -8.53
N GLY A 41 -8.46 6.32 -9.23
CA GLY A 41 -8.46 6.73 -10.63
C GLY A 41 -8.14 5.61 -11.62
N VAL A 42 -8.18 4.34 -11.18
CA VAL A 42 -8.14 3.18 -12.07
C VAL A 42 -9.46 2.44 -12.00
N ASP A 43 -10.14 2.33 -13.14
CA ASP A 43 -11.42 1.63 -13.25
C ASP A 43 -11.20 0.11 -13.32
N PHE A 44 -11.71 -0.61 -12.31
CA PHE A 44 -11.75 -2.07 -12.27
C PHE A 44 -13.17 -2.65 -12.39
N SER A 45 -14.19 -1.84 -12.66
CA SER A 45 -15.61 -2.22 -12.65
C SER A 45 -15.92 -3.44 -13.53
N ARG A 46 -15.17 -3.64 -14.62
CA ARG A 46 -15.31 -4.76 -15.56
C ARG A 46 -14.53 -6.02 -15.17
N LYS A 47 -13.94 -6.06 -13.97
CA LYS A 47 -13.05 -7.14 -13.50
C LYS A 47 -13.55 -7.68 -12.17
N GLU A 48 -13.39 -8.99 -11.96
CA GLU A 48 -13.51 -9.56 -10.62
C GLU A 48 -12.40 -8.96 -9.75
N THR A 49 -12.76 -8.19 -8.72
CA THR A 49 -11.79 -7.42 -7.92
C THR A 49 -11.76 -7.91 -6.49
N ILE A 50 -10.58 -8.31 -6.04
CA ILE A 50 -10.31 -8.73 -4.67
C ILE A 50 -9.47 -7.64 -3.98
N ILE A 51 -10.04 -6.99 -2.96
CA ILE A 51 -9.27 -6.11 -2.08
C ILE A 51 -8.48 -7.00 -1.12
N LEU A 52 -7.17 -6.90 -1.16
CA LEU A 52 -6.26 -7.63 -0.27
C LEU A 52 -5.62 -6.63 0.69
N LEU A 53 -6.08 -6.65 1.95
CA LEU A 53 -5.49 -5.88 3.05
C LEU A 53 -4.27 -6.62 3.56
N ASN A 54 -3.08 -6.17 3.17
CA ASN A 54 -1.81 -6.75 3.54
C ASN A 54 -1.24 -6.09 4.81
N LYS A 55 -0.24 -6.74 5.41
CA LYS A 55 0.48 -6.29 6.60
C LYS A 55 -0.39 -6.20 7.86
N VAL A 56 -1.36 -7.10 8.01
CA VAL A 56 -2.18 -7.16 9.22
C VAL A 56 -1.39 -7.56 10.48
N ASP A 57 -0.16 -8.06 10.32
CA ASP A 57 0.78 -8.35 11.41
C ASP A 57 1.30 -7.10 12.13
N ILE A 58 1.23 -5.94 11.47
CA ILE A 58 1.67 -4.65 12.02
C ILE A 58 0.56 -3.60 12.04
N ALA A 59 -0.69 -4.01 11.78
CA ALA A 59 -1.86 -3.17 11.85
C ALA A 59 -2.63 -3.39 13.16
N ASP A 60 -3.41 -2.40 13.57
CA ASP A 60 -4.34 -2.61 14.68
C ASP A 60 -5.43 -3.62 14.28
N GLU A 61 -5.62 -4.66 15.10
CA GLU A 61 -6.50 -5.79 14.79
C GLU A 61 -7.97 -5.37 14.75
N GLU A 62 -8.41 -4.55 15.71
CA GLU A 62 -9.79 -4.09 15.80
C GLU A 62 -10.16 -3.21 14.60
N THR A 63 -9.29 -2.24 14.28
CA THR A 63 -9.44 -1.38 13.10
C THR A 63 -9.46 -2.20 11.82
N THR A 64 -8.61 -3.22 11.71
CA THR A 64 -8.59 -4.13 10.56
C THR A 64 -9.93 -4.88 10.41
N LYS A 65 -10.52 -5.37 11.51
CA LYS A 65 -11.86 -6.01 11.49
C LYS A 65 -12.92 -5.03 10.99
N LYS A 66 -12.93 -3.80 11.49
CA LYS A 66 -13.85 -2.74 11.05
C LYS A 66 -13.71 -2.45 9.55
N TRP A 67 -12.49 -2.43 9.01
CA TRP A 67 -12.25 -2.28 7.57
C TRP A 67 -12.82 -3.43 6.74
N VAL A 68 -12.62 -4.67 7.19
CA VAL A 68 -13.19 -5.85 6.52
C VAL A 68 -14.72 -5.76 6.48
N GLU A 69 -15.36 -5.40 7.59
CA GLU A 69 -16.81 -5.21 7.64
C GLU A 69 -17.29 -4.08 6.73
N PHE A 70 -16.57 -2.95 6.73
CA PHE A 70 -16.86 -1.80 5.89
C PHE A 70 -16.89 -2.19 4.40
N PHE A 71 -15.87 -2.89 3.90
CA PHE A 71 -15.84 -3.33 2.50
C PHE A 71 -16.89 -4.40 2.20
N LYS A 72 -17.15 -5.33 3.14
CA LYS A 72 -18.22 -6.33 2.99
C LYS A 72 -19.61 -5.69 2.88
N LYS A 73 -19.90 -4.65 3.67
CA LYS A 73 -21.16 -3.90 3.61
C LYS A 73 -21.35 -3.20 2.26
N GLN A 74 -20.28 -2.86 1.57
CA GLN A 74 -20.31 -2.34 0.19
C GLN A 74 -20.41 -3.45 -0.88
N GLY A 75 -20.59 -4.72 -0.48
CA GLY A 75 -20.60 -5.86 -1.40
C GLY A 75 -19.23 -6.18 -2.02
N LYS A 76 -18.13 -5.60 -1.51
CA LYS A 76 -16.80 -5.82 -2.06
C LYS A 76 -16.18 -7.10 -1.50
N ARG A 77 -15.49 -7.86 -2.36
CA ARG A 77 -14.69 -9.01 -1.96
C ARG A 77 -13.40 -8.53 -1.31
N VAL A 78 -13.25 -8.77 -0.01
CA VAL A 78 -12.09 -8.36 0.79
C VAL A 78 -11.49 -9.54 1.54
N ILE A 79 -10.16 -9.63 1.55
CA ILE A 79 -9.39 -10.60 2.34
C ILE A 79 -8.22 -9.91 3.04
N THR A 80 -7.70 -10.54 4.10
CA THR A 80 -6.53 -10.07 4.84
C THR A 80 -5.38 -11.06 4.71
N THR A 81 -4.14 -10.56 4.72
CA THR A 81 -2.92 -11.39 4.76
C THR A 81 -1.75 -10.62 5.37
N HIS A 82 -0.65 -11.33 5.64
CA HIS A 82 0.62 -10.78 6.11
C HIS A 82 1.79 -11.59 5.57
N LYS A 83 3.03 -11.12 5.83
CA LYS A 83 4.25 -11.75 5.29
C LYS A 83 4.45 -13.19 5.73
N ASP A 84 4.05 -13.56 6.96
CA ASP A 84 4.25 -14.89 7.52
C ASP A 84 3.10 -15.87 7.24
N GLU A 85 1.98 -15.39 6.68
CA GLU A 85 0.83 -16.26 6.39
C GLU A 85 1.22 -17.35 5.36
N PRO A 86 0.94 -18.64 5.63
CA PRO A 86 1.33 -19.71 4.72
C PRO A 86 0.70 -19.56 3.32
N ARG A 87 1.47 -19.87 2.27
CA ARG A 87 1.00 -19.81 0.86
C ARG A 87 -0.35 -20.51 0.66
N LYS A 88 -0.54 -21.69 1.26
CA LYS A 88 -1.78 -22.48 1.13
C LYS A 88 -3.00 -21.74 1.71
N VAL A 89 -2.82 -21.00 2.81
CA VAL A 89 -3.88 -20.21 3.43
C VAL A 89 -4.23 -19.02 2.55
N LEU A 90 -3.23 -18.30 2.04
CA LEU A 90 -3.45 -17.19 1.12
C LEU A 90 -4.16 -17.63 -0.17
N LEU A 91 -3.74 -18.73 -0.78
CA LEU A 91 -4.41 -19.30 -1.96
C LEU A 91 -5.86 -19.71 -1.67
N LYS A 92 -6.13 -20.29 -0.49
CA LYS A 92 -7.49 -20.64 -0.07
C LYS A 92 -8.36 -19.39 0.11
N LYS A 93 -7.83 -18.31 0.68
CA LYS A 93 -8.55 -17.03 0.82
C LYS A 93 -8.82 -16.37 -0.53
N LEU A 94 -7.81 -16.35 -1.41
CA LEU A 94 -7.94 -15.80 -2.76
C LEU A 94 -8.93 -16.59 -3.61
N SER A 95 -8.99 -17.92 -3.46
CA SER A 95 -9.96 -18.80 -4.12
C SER A 95 -10.27 -18.37 -5.55
N PHE A 96 -9.24 -18.28 -6.39
CA PHE A 96 -9.37 -17.87 -7.78
C PHE A 96 -10.18 -18.89 -8.57
N ASP A 97 -10.98 -18.40 -9.51
CA ASP A 97 -11.55 -19.24 -10.56
C ASP A 97 -10.43 -19.90 -11.40
N ARG A 98 -10.64 -21.12 -11.92
CA ARG A 98 -9.61 -21.84 -12.68
C ARG A 98 -9.21 -21.12 -13.98
N LEU A 99 -10.12 -20.33 -14.56
CA LEU A 99 -9.89 -19.52 -15.76
C LEU A 99 -9.38 -18.11 -15.42
N ALA A 100 -9.07 -17.84 -14.14
CA ALA A 100 -8.58 -16.55 -13.72
C ALA A 100 -7.23 -16.21 -14.37
N ARG A 101 -7.19 -15.01 -14.93
CA ARG A 101 -5.99 -14.31 -15.38
C ARG A 101 -5.90 -13.09 -14.49
N VAL A 102 -4.94 -13.09 -13.58
CA VAL A 102 -4.90 -12.20 -12.42
C VAL A 102 -3.85 -11.11 -12.63
N LEU A 103 -4.25 -9.86 -12.39
CA LEU A 103 -3.35 -8.73 -12.24
C LEU A 103 -3.21 -8.39 -10.75
N ILE A 104 -1.99 -8.33 -10.24
CA ILE A 104 -1.72 -7.79 -8.90
C ILE A 104 -1.35 -6.31 -9.04
N VAL A 105 -2.07 -5.44 -8.34
CA VAL A 105 -1.88 -3.97 -8.37
C VAL A 105 -1.82 -3.39 -6.95
N GLY A 106 -1.32 -2.17 -6.81
CA GLY A 106 -1.18 -1.49 -5.51
C GLY A 106 -0.08 -0.43 -5.52
N VAL A 107 -0.18 0.58 -4.65
CA VAL A 107 0.86 1.61 -4.49
C VAL A 107 2.19 1.01 -4.02
N PRO A 108 3.34 1.70 -4.18
CA PRO A 108 4.63 1.24 -3.65
C PRO A 108 4.55 0.78 -2.19
N ASN A 109 5.41 -0.19 -1.84
CA ASN A 109 5.56 -0.69 -0.48
C ASN A 109 4.31 -1.33 0.20
N THR A 110 3.21 -1.57 -0.52
CA THR A 110 2.08 -2.39 0.02
C THR A 110 2.38 -3.90 0.10
N GLY A 111 3.53 -4.36 -0.42
CA GLY A 111 3.96 -5.77 -0.33
C GLY A 111 3.60 -6.65 -1.53
N LYS A 112 3.33 -6.07 -2.69
CA LYS A 112 3.01 -6.78 -3.94
C LYS A 112 4.05 -7.83 -4.31
N SER A 113 5.34 -7.47 -4.34
CA SER A 113 6.42 -8.40 -4.69
C SER A 113 6.52 -9.56 -3.69
N THR A 114 6.29 -9.29 -2.39
CA THR A 114 6.22 -10.33 -1.36
C THR A 114 5.08 -11.31 -1.62
N ILE A 115 3.89 -10.80 -1.99
CA ILE A 115 2.73 -11.62 -2.34
C ILE A 115 3.00 -12.42 -3.62
N ILE A 116 3.52 -11.78 -4.68
CA ILE A 116 3.87 -12.43 -5.95
C ILE A 116 4.86 -13.58 -5.69
N ASN A 117 5.94 -13.33 -4.97
CA ASN A 117 6.94 -14.35 -4.65
C ASN A 117 6.35 -15.50 -3.81
N LYS A 118 5.48 -15.17 -2.85
CA LYS A 118 4.76 -16.18 -2.05
C LYS A 118 3.84 -17.04 -2.92
N LEU A 119 3.10 -16.45 -3.86
CA LEU A 119 2.19 -17.16 -4.77
C LEU A 119 2.96 -18.03 -5.76
N LYS A 120 4.04 -17.49 -6.33
CA LYS A 120 4.96 -18.20 -7.24
C LYS A 120 5.50 -19.46 -6.56
N GLY A 121 6.02 -19.35 -5.33
CA GLY A 121 6.60 -20.49 -4.63
C GLY A 121 7.72 -21.17 -5.44
N LYS A 122 8.11 -22.39 -5.06
CA LYS A 122 9.22 -23.13 -5.73
C LYS A 122 8.81 -23.85 -7.02
N ARG A 123 7.51 -24.10 -7.22
CA ARG A 123 6.97 -24.92 -8.33
C ARG A 123 6.30 -24.11 -9.45
N ALA A 124 6.21 -22.79 -9.35
CA ALA A 124 5.67 -22.00 -10.45
C ALA A 124 6.61 -22.03 -11.64
N SER A 125 6.06 -22.37 -12.79
CA SER A 125 6.73 -22.23 -14.07
C SER A 125 6.53 -20.80 -14.59
N SER A 126 7.62 -20.18 -15.01
CA SER A 126 7.56 -18.95 -15.79
C SER A 126 6.93 -19.28 -17.15
N VAL A 127 5.85 -18.57 -17.49
CA VAL A 127 5.27 -18.61 -18.83
C VAL A 127 5.86 -17.43 -19.59
N GLY A 128 6.45 -17.71 -20.76
CA GLY A 128 7.10 -16.70 -21.60
C GLY A 128 6.19 -15.51 -21.95
N ALA A 129 6.79 -14.46 -22.51
CA ALA A 129 6.06 -13.26 -22.93
C ALA A 129 4.90 -13.64 -23.88
N GLN A 130 3.71 -13.08 -23.66
CA GLN A 130 2.61 -13.25 -24.62
C GLN A 130 2.90 -12.42 -25.89
N PRO A 131 2.66 -12.97 -27.10
CA PRO A 131 2.78 -12.22 -28.34
C PRO A 131 1.93 -10.94 -28.30
N GLY A 132 2.51 -9.81 -28.69
CA GLY A 132 1.83 -8.50 -28.69
C GLY A 132 1.92 -7.69 -27.39
N VAL A 133 2.61 -8.18 -26.36
CA VAL A 133 2.82 -7.48 -25.08
C VAL A 133 4.26 -6.95 -24.99
N THR A 134 4.44 -5.73 -24.48
CA THR A 134 5.74 -5.04 -24.33
C THR A 134 6.79 -5.91 -23.62
N LYS A 135 8.05 -5.85 -24.08
CA LYS A 135 9.21 -6.53 -23.46
C LYS A 135 9.27 -6.19 -21.96
N GLY A 136 9.07 -7.17 -21.08
CA GLY A 136 9.23 -7.04 -19.63
C GLY A 136 8.10 -7.61 -18.76
N ILE A 137 6.91 -7.85 -19.32
CA ILE A 137 5.80 -8.46 -18.58
C ILE A 137 5.91 -9.99 -18.64
N GLN A 138 5.97 -10.64 -17.48
CA GLN A 138 6.05 -12.10 -17.37
C GLN A 138 4.80 -12.66 -16.68
N TRP A 139 4.38 -13.84 -17.12
CA TRP A 139 3.31 -14.60 -16.48
C TRP A 139 3.92 -15.74 -15.68
N PHE A 140 3.26 -16.11 -14.59
CA PHE A 140 3.51 -17.39 -13.95
C PHE A 140 2.19 -18.11 -13.70
N SER A 141 2.23 -19.44 -13.73
CA SER A 141 1.06 -20.28 -13.51
C SER A 141 1.09 -20.88 -12.11
N LEU A 142 -0.07 -20.89 -11.46
CA LEU A 142 -0.32 -21.72 -10.29
C LEU A 142 -0.55 -23.18 -10.72
N GLU A 143 -0.43 -24.11 -9.77
CA GLU A 143 -0.59 -25.55 -9.99
C GLU A 143 -1.99 -25.92 -10.55
N ASN A 144 -3.00 -25.09 -10.28
CA ASN A 144 -4.37 -25.28 -10.74
C ASN A 144 -4.68 -24.58 -12.09
N GLY A 145 -3.67 -24.05 -12.78
CA GLY A 145 -3.81 -23.43 -14.12
C GLY A 145 -4.07 -21.93 -14.12
N VAL A 146 -4.32 -21.30 -12.97
CA VAL A 146 -4.51 -19.85 -12.84
C VAL A 146 -3.23 -19.12 -13.26
N LYS A 147 -3.37 -18.09 -14.10
CA LYS A 147 -2.24 -17.29 -14.61
C LYS A 147 -2.18 -15.97 -13.88
N ILE A 148 -1.01 -15.60 -13.36
CA ILE A 148 -0.79 -14.34 -12.66
C ILE A 148 0.26 -13.53 -13.41
N LEU A 149 -0.02 -12.24 -13.59
CA LEU A 149 0.85 -11.30 -14.26
C LEU A 149 1.79 -10.63 -13.24
N ASP A 150 3.09 -10.74 -13.47
CA ASP A 150 4.13 -10.11 -12.66
C ASP A 150 4.27 -8.64 -13.06
N THR A 151 3.90 -7.72 -12.16
CA THR A 151 3.97 -6.28 -12.38
C THR A 151 4.97 -5.61 -11.44
N PRO A 152 5.74 -4.62 -11.92
CA PRO A 152 6.43 -3.71 -11.02
C PRO A 152 5.41 -2.90 -10.20
N GLY A 153 5.83 -2.34 -9.07
CA GLY A 153 4.95 -1.50 -8.28
C GLY A 153 4.55 -0.21 -8.99
N ILE A 154 3.29 -0.10 -9.41
CA ILE A 154 2.80 1.07 -10.14
C ILE A 154 2.17 2.06 -9.16
N LEU A 155 2.76 3.26 -9.03
CA LEU A 155 2.18 4.37 -8.28
C LEU A 155 1.17 5.09 -9.19
N TYR A 156 -0.12 4.99 -8.85
CA TYR A 156 -1.22 5.54 -9.66
C TYR A 156 -1.91 6.76 -9.01
N LYS A 157 -1.40 7.25 -7.86
CA LYS A 157 -2.08 8.32 -7.09
C LYS A 157 -1.62 9.72 -7.48
N ASN A 158 -2.59 10.58 -7.75
CA ASN A 158 -2.41 12.01 -7.59
C ASN A 158 -2.35 12.30 -6.08
N ILE A 159 -1.26 12.88 -5.58
CA ILE A 159 -1.17 13.30 -4.17
C ILE A 159 -1.78 14.69 -4.11
N PHE A 160 -3.06 14.75 -3.76
CA PHE A 160 -3.87 15.97 -3.82
C PHE A 160 -4.11 16.63 -2.45
N SER A 161 -3.68 16.00 -1.36
CA SER A 161 -3.82 16.55 -0.01
C SER A 161 -2.63 16.18 0.88
N GLU A 162 -2.38 17.04 1.88
CA GLU A 162 -1.40 16.84 2.94
C GLU A 162 -1.71 15.56 3.74
N ASP A 163 -2.97 15.32 4.08
CA ASP A 163 -3.42 14.13 4.81
C ASP A 163 -3.12 12.82 4.05
N LEU A 164 -3.34 12.81 2.72
CA LEU A 164 -3.01 11.66 1.88
C LEU A 164 -1.48 11.45 1.82
N ALA A 165 -0.70 12.53 1.67
CA ALA A 165 0.75 12.46 1.67
C ALA A 165 1.29 11.91 3.00
N ALA A 166 0.75 12.40 4.12
CA ALA A 166 1.11 11.98 5.47
C ALA A 166 0.84 10.49 5.70
N LYS A 167 -0.35 9.99 5.31
CA LYS A 167 -0.69 8.57 5.42
C LYS A 167 0.17 7.69 4.52
N LEU A 168 0.48 8.15 3.30
CA LEU A 168 1.39 7.45 2.39
C LEU A 168 2.83 7.39 2.93
N LEU A 169 3.28 8.44 3.63
CA LEU A 169 4.55 8.45 4.34
C LEU A 169 4.57 7.42 5.47
N LEU A 170 3.53 7.41 6.31
CA LEU A 170 3.41 6.48 7.46
C LEU A 170 3.47 5.00 7.05
N VAL A 171 2.91 4.65 5.89
CA VAL A 171 2.99 3.27 5.35
C VAL A 171 4.22 3.02 4.48
N GLY A 172 5.07 4.04 4.29
CA GLY A 172 6.29 4.00 3.50
C GLY A 172 6.08 4.01 1.99
N SER A 173 4.88 4.30 1.50
CA SER A 173 4.61 4.41 0.06
C SER A 173 5.11 5.73 -0.54
N LEU A 174 5.25 6.79 0.27
CA LEU A 174 5.88 8.05 -0.11
C LEU A 174 7.22 8.17 0.65
N PRO A 175 8.37 8.11 -0.03
CA PRO A 175 9.67 8.27 0.61
C PRO A 175 9.86 9.67 1.22
N VAL A 176 10.60 9.75 2.32
CA VAL A 176 10.88 11.00 3.05
C VAL A 176 11.61 12.01 2.15
N GLU A 177 12.53 11.53 1.33
CA GLU A 177 13.33 12.33 0.40
C GLU A 177 12.50 13.01 -0.68
N ARG A 178 11.26 12.56 -0.88
CA ARG A 178 10.33 13.19 -1.83
C ARG A 178 9.48 14.26 -1.20
N ILE A 179 9.55 14.49 0.11
CA ILE A 179 8.70 15.42 0.83
C ILE A 179 9.43 16.75 1.00
N GLU A 180 8.92 17.80 0.36
CA GLU A 180 9.48 19.16 0.44
C GLU A 180 8.78 20.02 1.51
N ASP A 181 7.55 19.66 1.87
CA ASP A 181 6.70 20.46 2.77
C ASP A 181 6.69 19.86 4.19
N GLN A 182 7.21 20.61 5.16
CA GLN A 182 7.29 20.18 6.56
C GLN A 182 5.93 19.82 7.16
N ARG A 183 4.85 20.46 6.70
CA ARG A 183 3.49 20.20 7.21
C ARG A 183 3.06 18.75 7.01
N ILE A 184 3.57 18.07 5.97
CA ILE A 184 3.32 16.64 5.76
C ILE A 184 3.92 15.79 6.89
N PHE A 185 5.11 16.15 7.39
CA PHE A 185 5.73 15.45 8.51
C PHE A 185 4.97 15.70 9.82
N GLU A 186 4.56 16.95 10.06
CA GLU A 186 3.76 17.33 11.22
C GLU A 186 2.43 16.59 11.23
N ARG A 187 1.72 16.56 10.10
CA ARG A 187 0.47 15.82 9.95
C ARG A 187 0.65 14.31 10.11
N ALA A 188 1.71 13.74 9.54
CA ALA A 188 2.01 12.31 9.72
C ALA A 188 2.28 11.96 11.18
N PHE A 189 3.05 12.82 11.88
CA PHE A 189 3.30 12.65 13.30
C PHE A 189 2.02 12.81 14.13
N GLU A 190 1.16 13.78 13.81
CA GLU A 190 -0.13 13.98 14.49
C GLU A 190 -1.00 12.71 14.40
N ILE A 191 -1.16 12.16 13.18
CA ILE A 191 -1.91 10.92 12.95
C ILE A 191 -1.30 9.77 13.77
N PHE A 192 0.02 9.62 13.77
CA PHE A 192 0.69 8.59 14.55
C PHE A 192 0.46 8.79 16.06
N ALA A 193 0.77 9.99 16.57
CA ALA A 193 0.71 10.36 17.98
C ALA A 193 -0.69 10.17 18.58
N GLN A 194 -1.75 10.53 17.84
CA GLN A 194 -3.14 10.29 18.26
C GLN A 194 -3.45 8.80 18.44
N ASN A 195 -2.94 7.94 17.55
CA ASN A 195 -3.20 6.50 17.62
C ASN A 195 -2.37 5.79 18.71
N VAL A 196 -1.19 6.30 19.06
CA VAL A 196 -0.34 5.74 20.13
C VAL A 196 -0.36 6.53 21.45
N ARG A 197 -1.19 7.57 21.53
CA ARG A 197 -1.36 8.46 22.70
C ARG A 197 -0.06 9.16 23.16
N ILE A 198 0.73 9.64 22.20
CA ILE A 198 1.88 10.52 22.48
C ILE A 198 1.37 11.95 22.68
N ALA A 199 1.79 12.60 23.77
CA ALA A 199 1.37 13.95 24.14
C ALA A 199 2.40 15.05 23.81
N SER A 200 3.62 14.69 23.41
CA SER A 200 4.68 15.65 23.09
C SER A 200 4.40 16.36 21.77
N SER A 201 4.87 17.60 21.64
CA SER A 201 4.88 18.31 20.36
C SER A 201 5.80 17.63 19.34
N PHE A 202 5.61 17.95 18.05
CA PHE A 202 6.46 17.46 16.97
C PHE A 202 7.95 17.77 17.24
N SER A 203 8.28 19.03 17.55
CA SER A 203 9.65 19.48 17.79
C SER A 203 10.30 18.75 18.97
N GLU A 204 9.62 18.68 20.11
CA GLU A 204 10.12 17.99 21.30
C GLU A 204 10.36 16.50 21.03
N PHE A 205 9.42 15.86 20.34
CA PHE A 205 9.54 14.44 20.01
C PHE A 205 10.76 14.16 19.15
N PHE A 206 10.97 14.92 18.08
CA PHE A 206 12.08 14.66 17.15
C PHE A 206 13.44 15.08 17.70
N GLU A 207 13.50 16.09 18.56
CA GLU A 207 14.72 16.40 19.31
C GLU A 207 15.10 15.25 20.26
N ASP A 208 14.16 14.77 21.06
CA ASP A 208 14.38 13.66 21.98
C ASP A 208 14.72 12.35 21.24
N PHE A 209 13.98 12.04 20.17
CA PHE A 209 14.25 10.89 19.32
C PHE A 209 15.65 10.94 18.72
N ALA A 210 16.06 12.10 18.18
CA ALA A 210 17.39 12.30 17.64
C ALA A 210 18.48 12.05 18.70
N ARG A 211 18.32 12.63 19.90
CA ARG A 211 19.27 12.45 21.01
C ARG A 211 19.36 11.00 21.46
N LYS A 212 18.22 10.35 21.71
CA LYS A 212 18.15 8.94 22.13
C LYS A 212 18.76 7.98 21.11
N ARG A 213 18.70 8.31 19.83
CA ARG A 213 19.27 7.49 18.74
C ARG A 213 20.68 7.91 18.33
N GLY A 214 21.29 8.88 19.02
CA GLY A 214 22.64 9.38 18.70
C GLY A 214 22.74 10.07 17.34
N LEU A 215 21.63 10.59 16.82
CA LEU A 215 21.56 11.30 15.54
C LEU A 215 21.93 12.76 15.77
N LEU A 216 23.23 13.04 15.79
CA LEU A 216 23.77 14.37 16.05
C LEU A 216 24.61 14.87 14.86
N LYS A 217 24.48 16.16 14.56
CA LYS A 217 25.38 16.92 13.67
C LYS A 217 26.63 17.37 14.47
N LYS A 218 27.57 18.00 13.77
CA LYS A 218 28.74 18.63 14.42
C LYS A 218 28.28 19.60 15.52
N GLY A 219 28.99 19.59 16.65
CA GLY A 219 28.65 20.42 17.82
C GLY A 219 27.54 19.84 18.72
N GLY A 220 27.11 18.59 18.51
CA GLY A 220 26.12 17.94 19.38
C GLY A 220 24.67 18.40 19.15
N VAL A 221 24.41 19.06 18.02
CA VAL A 221 23.07 19.52 17.62
C VAL A 221 22.27 18.32 17.08
N PRO A 222 21.03 18.09 17.55
CA PRO A 222 20.16 17.04 17.00
C PRO A 222 19.97 17.11 15.49
N ASP A 223 20.10 15.97 14.81
CA ASP A 223 19.89 15.83 13.37
C ASP A 223 18.44 15.43 13.08
N ILE A 224 17.57 16.43 12.97
CA ILE A 224 16.12 16.24 12.76
C ILE A 224 15.81 15.56 11.43
N GLU A 225 16.58 15.84 10.37
CA GLU A 225 16.36 15.23 9.06
C GLU A 225 16.59 13.71 9.10
N ARG A 226 17.71 13.29 9.72
CA ARG A 226 17.98 11.87 9.95
C ARG A 226 16.98 11.24 10.92
N ALA A 227 16.50 11.99 11.90
CA ALA A 227 15.49 11.53 12.85
C ALA A 227 14.15 11.25 12.16
N LEU A 228 13.66 12.16 11.31
CA LEU A 228 12.46 11.98 10.49
C LEU A 228 12.60 10.76 9.59
N MET A 229 13.72 10.64 8.88
CA MET A 229 13.99 9.51 7.99
C MET A 229 13.95 8.17 8.74
N LEU A 230 14.66 8.07 9.87
CA LEU A 230 14.70 6.85 10.67
C LEU A 230 13.32 6.52 11.27
N PHE A 231 12.67 7.51 11.86
CA PHE A 231 11.38 7.34 12.53
C PHE A 231 10.30 6.85 11.55
N PHE A 232 10.08 7.55 10.43
CA PHE A 232 9.04 7.13 9.48
C PHE A 232 9.36 5.81 8.78
N THR A 233 10.65 5.48 8.63
CA THR A 233 11.07 4.14 8.21
C THR A 233 10.68 3.07 9.22
N GLU A 234 10.91 3.31 10.51
CA GLU A 234 10.53 2.38 11.59
C GLU A 234 9.01 2.22 11.70
N VAL A 235 8.26 3.32 11.59
CA VAL A 235 6.79 3.30 11.53
C VAL A 235 6.30 2.48 10.33
N ALA A 236 6.84 2.73 9.13
CA ALA A 236 6.47 1.99 7.92
C ALA A 236 6.76 0.49 8.02
N GLN A 237 7.80 0.10 8.75
CA GLN A 237 8.20 -1.29 9.03
C GLN A 237 7.43 -1.94 10.19
N GLY A 238 6.59 -1.19 10.91
CA GLY A 238 5.86 -1.69 12.08
C GLY A 238 6.72 -1.86 13.34
N LYS A 239 7.91 -1.24 13.39
CA LYS A 239 8.79 -1.24 14.56
C LYS A 239 8.32 -0.29 15.66
N ALA A 240 7.42 0.62 15.33
CA ALA A 240 6.79 1.57 16.25
C ALA A 240 5.45 1.07 16.83
N GLY A 241 5.22 -0.25 16.79
CA GLY A 241 3.99 -0.90 17.28
C GLY A 241 3.01 -1.27 16.16
N CYS A 242 1.97 -2.03 16.52
CA CYS A 242 0.86 -2.38 15.63
C CYS A 242 -0.15 -1.24 15.62
N VAL A 243 -0.08 -0.38 14.61
CA VAL A 243 -0.83 0.88 14.55
C VAL A 243 -1.49 1.02 13.20
N SER A 244 -2.76 1.42 13.18
CA SER A 244 -3.50 1.82 11.98
C SER A 244 -3.65 3.34 11.93
N PHE A 245 -3.64 3.91 10.73
CA PHE A 245 -3.62 5.36 10.46
C PHE A 245 -4.91 5.87 9.82
N GLU A 246 -5.86 4.98 9.53
CA GLU A 246 -7.20 5.31 9.06
C GLU A 246 -8.23 4.38 9.71
N ARG A 247 -9.41 4.92 10.01
CA ARG A 247 -10.58 4.15 10.42
C ARG A 247 -11.72 4.34 9.41
N PRO A 248 -12.63 3.36 9.26
CA PRO A 248 -13.79 3.52 8.40
C PRO A 248 -14.66 4.73 8.75
N GLU A 249 -14.71 5.06 10.05
CA GLU A 249 -15.46 6.18 10.63
C GLU A 249 -14.98 7.54 10.10
N ASP A 250 -13.70 7.64 9.73
CA ASP A 250 -13.07 8.89 9.26
C ASP A 250 -13.31 9.16 7.77
N ILE A 251 -13.90 8.20 7.04
CA ILE A 251 -14.04 8.30 5.59
C ILE A 251 -15.33 9.02 5.23
N THR A 252 -15.16 10.25 4.74
CA THR A 252 -16.25 11.08 4.22
C THR A 252 -16.91 10.46 2.97
N PRO A 253 -18.20 10.75 2.69
CA PRO A 253 -18.86 10.31 1.46
C PRO A 253 -18.08 10.68 0.18
N VAL A 254 -17.48 11.87 0.15
CA VAL A 254 -16.65 12.34 -0.97
C VAL A 254 -15.44 11.44 -1.20
N GLN A 255 -14.75 11.01 -0.14
CA GLN A 255 -13.64 10.06 -0.25
C GLN A 255 -14.09 8.67 -0.69
N GLN A 256 -15.35 8.29 -0.42
CA GLN A 256 -15.93 7.04 -0.89
C GLN A 256 -16.21 7.09 -2.40
N GLU A 257 -16.82 8.17 -2.89
CA GLU A 257 -17.09 8.38 -4.32
C GLU A 257 -15.79 8.41 -5.14
N GLN A 258 -14.78 9.14 -4.68
CA GLN A 258 -13.46 9.17 -5.33
C GLN A 258 -12.80 7.78 -5.40
N ASN A 259 -13.10 6.89 -4.45
CA ASN A 259 -12.55 5.52 -4.40
C ASN A 259 -13.32 4.53 -5.30
N GLN A 260 -14.42 4.95 -5.91
CA GLN A 260 -15.24 4.11 -6.79
C GLN A 260 -14.93 4.30 -8.27
N GLY A 261 -14.04 5.22 -8.64
CA GLY A 261 -13.57 5.38 -10.02
C GLY A 261 -14.67 5.76 -11.00
N VAL A 262 -15.66 6.53 -10.55
CA VAL A 262 -16.60 7.26 -11.41
C VAL A 262 -15.97 8.59 -11.80
#